data_AF-A0A937I426-F1
#
_entry.id   AF-A0A937I426-F1
#
_cell.length_a   1.000
_cell.length_b   1.000
_cell.length_c   1.000
_cell.angle_alpha   90.00
_cell.angle_beta   90.00
_cell.angle_gamma   90.00
#
_symmetry.space_group_name_H-M   'P 1'
#
loop_
_entity.id
_entity.type
_entity.pdbx_description
1 polymer ?
#
loop_
_entity_poly.entity_id
_entity_poly.type
_entity_poly.pdbx_seq_one_letter_code
_entity_poly.pdbx_strand_id
1 'polypeptide(L)'
;MRIPNLSIPTLAIALTFCAAHALSQPALPSLGDRISGTVSLDQEYAMGQQFLSQLRRGAPTIPDPLLNTYLENISYKLAARSQLKDRRLSFVIIDSEEINAFAAPGGIIGVNTGLFLNARTEAEFASVMGHEIAHVSQRHFARGIDEAQAGRIGHMATLLASVLIMATSDGGHGAAALGAAQGLAMDSQLRFSRSNEQEADRIGQDTLFNAGFDPGAQASMYEQLLAANRFGRRPPEFLLTHPLTESRISDSRIRARRYPPRDYFPSLTYQIMRARVLAHYARDKAALVADWEQNLATSTTEFSKETNRYALAVAYWENAQYAEATDTLAPLLDRYPNLISLVVTQAEIYTKQNEAARAIDYLERHLEINPDNHALTMAYVDALVESRAYNAAAEVMENHTKVRSSDHHLWYQLAETWGQAGDISKVHQARAEYFVLISDFRNARQQLQFALRIENDNDANPAVEARLRQKIKEVEDMQRSMSG
;
A
#
# COMPACT_ATOMS: atom_id res chain seq x y z
N MET A 1 78.98 -51.93 -16.16
CA MET A 1 77.92 -52.81 -16.66
C MET A 1 76.63 -52.44 -15.92
N ARG A 2 75.63 -51.91 -16.66
CA ARG A 2 74.17 -51.92 -16.43
C ARG A 2 73.53 -51.41 -15.10
N ILE A 3 72.90 -50.22 -15.22
CA ILE A 3 71.51 -49.74 -14.88
C ILE A 3 71.00 -49.78 -13.40
N PRO A 4 69.89 -49.09 -13.00
CA PRO A 4 69.59 -47.65 -12.73
C PRO A 4 68.96 -47.35 -11.33
N ASN A 5 68.51 -46.08 -11.12
CA ASN A 5 67.31 -45.59 -10.39
C ASN A 5 67.66 -44.54 -9.31
N LEU A 6 66.94 -43.44 -9.08
CA LEU A 6 65.71 -42.84 -9.62
C LEU A 6 65.75 -41.36 -9.15
N SER A 7 65.71 -40.39 -10.06
CA SER A 7 65.60 -38.97 -9.72
C SER A 7 64.13 -38.54 -9.71
N ILE A 8 63.64 -38.12 -8.56
CA ILE A 8 62.28 -37.59 -8.32
C ILE A 8 62.21 -36.16 -8.89
N PRO A 9 61.27 -35.83 -9.80
CA PRO A 9 61.04 -34.44 -10.18
C PRO A 9 60.06 -33.77 -9.21
N THR A 10 60.45 -32.63 -8.69
CA THR A 10 59.61 -31.69 -7.93
C THR A 10 58.58 -31.07 -8.87
N LEU A 11 57.32 -31.47 -8.73
CA LEU A 11 56.19 -30.90 -9.48
C LEU A 11 55.80 -29.56 -8.86
N ALA A 12 56.11 -28.45 -9.54
CA ALA A 12 55.61 -27.13 -9.21
C ALA A 12 54.11 -27.05 -9.61
N ILE A 13 53.23 -26.94 -8.63
CA ILE A 13 51.80 -26.69 -8.84
C ILE A 13 51.63 -25.17 -9.06
N ALA A 14 51.45 -24.77 -10.32
CA ALA A 14 50.97 -23.45 -10.67
C ALA A 14 49.44 -23.43 -10.49
N LEU A 15 48.96 -22.74 -9.45
CA LEU A 15 47.53 -22.42 -9.29
C LEU A 15 47.19 -21.27 -10.25
N THR A 16 46.61 -21.60 -11.40
CA THR A 16 45.91 -20.65 -12.27
C THR A 16 44.53 -20.35 -11.68
N PHE A 17 44.36 -19.14 -11.15
CA PHE A 17 43.06 -18.59 -10.76
C PHE A 17 42.25 -18.26 -12.03
N CYS A 18 41.44 -19.20 -12.51
CA CYS A 18 40.41 -18.92 -13.51
C CYS A 18 39.22 -18.25 -12.81
N ALA A 19 39.13 -16.93 -12.91
CA ALA A 19 37.91 -16.19 -12.56
C ALA A 19 36.83 -16.51 -13.59
N ALA A 20 35.95 -17.45 -13.27
CA ALA A 20 34.72 -17.68 -14.02
C ALA A 20 33.81 -16.47 -13.88
N HIS A 21 33.89 -15.54 -14.83
CA HIS A 21 32.84 -14.54 -15.04
C HIS A 21 31.64 -15.29 -15.62
N ALA A 22 30.71 -15.66 -14.75
CA ALA A 22 29.38 -16.06 -15.18
C ALA A 22 28.71 -14.81 -15.77
N LEU A 23 28.87 -14.61 -17.08
CA LEU A 23 27.99 -13.74 -17.86
C LEU A 23 26.60 -14.36 -17.76
N SER A 24 25.73 -13.76 -16.94
CA SER A 24 24.29 -14.03 -16.98
C SER A 24 23.80 -13.82 -18.41
N GLN A 25 23.58 -14.91 -19.13
CA GLN A 25 22.89 -14.84 -20.41
C GLN A 25 21.45 -14.39 -20.13
N PRO A 26 20.94 -13.34 -20.79
CA PRO A 26 19.52 -13.04 -20.74
C PRO A 26 18.78 -14.30 -21.22
N ALA A 27 17.85 -14.80 -20.40
CA ALA A 27 17.07 -15.97 -20.74
C ALA A 27 16.41 -15.76 -22.11
N LEU A 28 16.66 -16.69 -23.05
CA LEU A 28 16.05 -16.63 -24.37
C LEU A 28 14.52 -16.62 -24.22
N PRO A 29 13.80 -15.70 -24.88
CA PRO A 29 12.34 -15.67 -24.85
C PRO A 29 11.79 -17.04 -25.26
N SER A 30 10.87 -17.56 -24.45
CA SER A 30 10.10 -18.76 -24.80
C SER A 30 9.40 -18.52 -26.14
N LEU A 31 9.47 -19.48 -27.07
CA LEU A 31 8.72 -19.42 -28.33
C LEU A 31 7.22 -19.40 -28.01
N GLY A 32 6.65 -18.21 -27.93
CA GLY A 32 5.28 -17.95 -27.45
C GLY A 32 5.15 -16.68 -26.60
N ASP A 33 6.24 -16.16 -26.01
CA ASP A 33 6.22 -14.98 -25.15
C ASP A 33 6.37 -13.68 -25.98
N ARG A 34 5.35 -13.37 -26.79
CA ARG A 34 5.29 -12.09 -27.54
C ARG A 34 5.18 -10.89 -26.61
N ILE A 35 4.61 -11.06 -25.41
CA ILE A 35 4.33 -10.02 -24.42
C ILE A 35 5.62 -9.47 -23.81
N SER A 36 6.61 -10.34 -23.53
CA SER A 36 7.94 -9.88 -23.12
C SER A 36 8.69 -9.10 -24.22
N GLY A 37 8.24 -9.19 -25.48
CA GLY A 37 8.79 -8.45 -26.61
C GLY A 37 8.15 -7.07 -26.85
N THR A 38 7.00 -6.78 -26.25
CA THR A 38 6.23 -5.53 -26.46
C THR A 38 6.34 -4.56 -25.29
N VAL A 39 6.22 -5.06 -24.04
CA VAL A 39 6.43 -4.27 -22.81
C VAL A 39 7.26 -5.10 -21.82
N SER A 40 8.41 -4.58 -21.38
CA SER A 40 9.24 -5.26 -20.38
C SER A 40 8.72 -5.04 -18.95
N LEU A 41 9.11 -5.90 -18.00
CA LEU A 41 8.74 -5.73 -16.59
C LEU A 41 9.29 -4.41 -16.00
N ASP A 42 10.47 -3.97 -16.42
CA ASP A 42 11.02 -2.68 -15.98
C ASP A 42 10.27 -1.49 -16.57
N GLN A 43 9.78 -1.63 -17.80
CA GLN A 43 8.92 -0.61 -18.40
C GLN A 43 7.55 -0.55 -17.71
N GLU A 44 6.95 -1.70 -17.37
CA GLU A 44 5.73 -1.75 -16.54
C GLU A 44 5.95 -1.12 -15.17
N TYR A 45 7.09 -1.41 -14.52
CA TYR A 45 7.46 -0.81 -13.25
C TYR A 45 7.56 0.71 -13.35
N ALA A 46 8.28 1.24 -14.33
CA ALA A 46 8.40 2.68 -14.54
C ALA A 46 7.03 3.37 -14.77
N MET A 47 6.18 2.76 -15.60
CA MET A 47 4.81 3.25 -15.84
C MET A 47 3.95 3.22 -14.56
N GLY A 48 4.06 2.14 -13.78
CA GLY A 48 3.39 2.00 -12.49
C GLY A 48 3.78 3.08 -11.50
N GLN A 49 5.08 3.35 -11.36
CA GLN A 49 5.56 4.42 -10.47
C GLN A 49 5.08 5.80 -10.92
N GLN A 50 5.05 6.08 -12.22
CA GLN A 50 4.46 7.32 -12.74
C GLN A 50 2.97 7.43 -12.44
N PHE A 51 2.22 6.35 -12.61
CA PHE A 51 0.80 6.28 -12.25
C PHE A 51 0.58 6.54 -10.76
N LEU A 52 1.35 5.88 -9.89
CA LEU A 52 1.27 6.04 -8.44
C LEU A 52 1.57 7.49 -8.02
N SER A 53 2.59 8.12 -8.59
CA SER A 53 2.90 9.53 -8.32
C SER A 53 1.78 10.48 -8.72
N GLN A 54 1.13 10.24 -9.87
CA GLN A 54 -0.03 11.03 -10.29
C GLN A 54 -1.24 10.81 -9.38
N LEU A 55 -1.46 9.56 -8.93
CA LEU A 55 -2.51 9.22 -8.00
C LEU A 55 -2.32 9.93 -6.66
N ARG A 56 -1.11 9.87 -6.09
CA ARG A 56 -0.76 10.56 -4.83
C ARG A 56 -0.95 12.07 -4.91
N ARG A 57 -0.81 12.66 -6.10
CA ARG A 57 -1.07 14.08 -6.34
C ARG A 57 -2.57 14.41 -6.41
N GLY A 58 -3.36 13.51 -6.99
CA GLY A 58 -4.76 13.78 -7.36
C GLY A 58 -5.81 13.19 -6.42
N ALA A 59 -5.46 12.18 -5.61
CA ALA A 59 -6.36 11.44 -4.74
C ALA A 59 -6.09 11.74 -3.26
N PRO A 60 -7.13 11.90 -2.42
CA PRO A 60 -6.95 11.89 -0.98
C PRO A 60 -6.50 10.48 -0.55
N THR A 61 -5.39 10.41 0.17
CA THR A 61 -4.79 9.16 0.65
C THR A 61 -4.81 9.13 2.17
N ILE A 62 -4.94 7.94 2.75
CA ILE A 62 -5.02 7.77 4.20
C ILE A 62 -3.63 7.67 4.83
N PRO A 63 -3.25 8.58 5.74
CA PRO A 63 -1.95 8.58 6.42
C PRO A 63 -1.94 7.69 7.69
N ASP A 64 -2.85 6.73 7.83
CA ASP A 64 -2.90 5.83 8.99
C ASP A 64 -1.83 4.71 8.84
N PRO A 65 -0.79 4.67 9.70
CA PRO A 65 0.29 3.70 9.61
C PRO A 65 -0.16 2.25 9.83
N LEU A 66 -1.21 2.01 10.64
CA LEU A 66 -1.75 0.68 10.88
C LEU A 66 -2.47 0.15 9.64
N LEU A 67 -3.29 0.98 9.00
CA LEU A 67 -3.99 0.60 7.77
C LEU A 67 -3.00 0.32 6.63
N ASN A 68 -2.01 1.18 6.43
CA ASN A 68 -0.99 1.00 5.40
C ASN A 68 -0.17 -0.27 5.65
N THR A 69 0.30 -0.48 6.89
CA THR A 69 1.04 -1.70 7.27
C THR A 69 0.17 -2.96 7.13
N TYR A 70 -1.12 -2.88 7.43
CA TYR A 70 -2.05 -4.00 7.23
C TYR A 70 -2.18 -4.38 5.75
N LEU A 71 -2.40 -3.39 4.88
CA LEU A 71 -2.51 -3.59 3.43
C LEU A 71 -1.21 -4.18 2.85
N GLU A 72 -0.05 -3.65 3.25
CA GLU A 72 1.27 -4.19 2.88
C GLU A 72 1.37 -5.68 3.26
N ASN A 73 1.12 -6.00 4.53
CA ASN A 73 1.29 -7.35 5.07
C ASN A 73 0.37 -8.38 4.42
N ILE A 74 -0.93 -8.05 4.25
CA ILE A 74 -1.86 -8.99 3.64
C ILE A 74 -1.55 -9.18 2.15
N SER A 75 -1.16 -8.13 1.46
CA SER A 75 -0.79 -8.20 0.05
C SER A 75 0.46 -9.04 -0.16
N TYR A 76 1.50 -8.89 0.68
CA TYR A 76 2.69 -9.75 0.61
C TYR A 76 2.39 -11.19 1.00
N LYS A 77 1.52 -11.44 1.98
CA LYS A 77 1.06 -12.79 2.34
C LYS A 77 0.41 -13.51 1.15
N LEU A 78 -0.45 -12.80 0.41
CA LEU A 78 -1.08 -13.31 -0.81
C LEU A 78 -0.07 -13.46 -1.96
N ALA A 79 0.74 -12.42 -2.21
CA ALA A 79 1.73 -12.41 -3.28
C ALA A 79 2.74 -13.57 -3.16
N ALA A 80 3.17 -13.90 -1.93
CA ALA A 80 4.07 -15.02 -1.66
C ALA A 80 3.48 -16.39 -2.03
N ARG A 81 2.15 -16.50 -2.15
CA ARG A 81 1.40 -17.71 -2.51
C ARG A 81 0.74 -17.62 -3.89
N SER A 82 1.03 -16.55 -4.62
CA SER A 82 0.49 -16.28 -5.96
C SER A 82 1.47 -16.70 -7.06
N GLN A 83 1.07 -16.51 -8.31
CA GLN A 83 1.92 -16.70 -9.50
C GLN A 83 2.74 -15.43 -9.86
N LEU A 84 2.73 -14.40 -9.01
CA LEU A 84 3.41 -13.15 -9.26
C LEU A 84 4.94 -13.33 -9.36
N LYS A 85 5.52 -12.92 -10.49
CA LYS A 85 6.96 -13.03 -10.77
C LYS A 85 7.76 -11.85 -10.21
N ASP A 86 7.35 -10.62 -10.54
CA ASP A 86 7.95 -9.39 -10.01
C ASP A 86 7.22 -8.97 -8.73
N ARG A 87 7.96 -8.93 -7.62
CA ARG A 87 7.43 -8.63 -6.29
C ARG A 87 7.75 -7.22 -5.81
N ARG A 88 8.21 -6.34 -6.71
CA ARG A 88 8.25 -4.90 -6.46
C ARG A 88 6.82 -4.38 -6.39
N LEU A 89 6.24 -4.41 -5.20
CA LEU A 89 4.89 -3.95 -4.95
C LEU A 89 4.90 -2.54 -4.35
N SER A 90 3.87 -1.76 -4.65
CA SER A 90 3.64 -0.46 -4.03
C SER A 90 2.16 -0.32 -3.71
N PHE A 91 1.87 0.26 -2.56
CA PHE A 91 0.53 0.26 -1.98
C PHE A 91 -0.01 1.67 -1.83
N VAL A 92 -1.33 1.80 -1.92
CA VAL A 92 -2.03 3.06 -1.69
C VAL A 92 -3.44 2.78 -1.16
N ILE A 93 -3.82 3.52 -0.11
CA ILE A 93 -5.20 3.55 0.39
C ILE A 93 -5.80 4.90 0.04
N ILE A 94 -6.89 4.87 -0.72
CA ILE A 94 -7.65 6.05 -1.09
C ILE A 94 -8.75 6.26 -0.05
N ASP A 95 -8.87 7.49 0.44
CA ASP A 95 -9.91 7.91 1.37
C ASP A 95 -11.24 8.10 0.60
N SER A 96 -12.02 7.02 0.48
CA SER A 96 -13.32 7.02 -0.19
C SER A 96 -14.24 5.93 0.37
N GLU A 97 -15.49 6.29 0.71
CA GLU A 97 -16.52 5.34 1.16
C GLU A 97 -16.93 4.32 0.07
N GLU A 98 -16.59 4.56 -1.19
CA GLU A 98 -16.92 3.68 -2.32
C GLU A 98 -16.11 2.38 -2.31
N ILE A 99 -16.77 1.26 -2.63
CA ILE A 99 -16.09 -0.04 -2.72
C ILE A 99 -15.26 -0.09 -3.99
N ASN A 100 -13.94 -0.03 -3.82
CA ASN A 100 -13.00 -0.18 -4.93
C ASN A 100 -11.68 -0.81 -4.48
N ALA A 101 -11.04 -1.49 -5.43
CA ALA A 101 -9.67 -1.96 -5.37
C ALA A 101 -9.17 -2.07 -6.81
N PHE A 102 -7.87 -1.90 -7.02
CA PHE A 102 -7.28 -1.99 -8.34
C PHE A 102 -5.84 -2.46 -8.28
N ALA A 103 -5.43 -3.08 -9.37
CA ALA A 103 -4.03 -3.29 -9.69
C ALA A 103 -3.63 -2.52 -10.95
N ALA A 104 -2.49 -1.84 -10.87
CA ALA A 104 -1.85 -1.18 -12.01
C ALA A 104 -0.52 -1.88 -12.37
N PRO A 105 0.03 -1.61 -13.56
CA PRO A 105 1.34 -2.12 -14.00
C PRO A 105 2.42 -1.87 -12.96
N GLY A 106 3.44 -2.72 -12.92
CA GLY A 106 4.58 -2.47 -12.04
C GLY A 106 4.31 -2.78 -10.57
N GLY A 107 3.27 -3.56 -10.26
CA GLY A 107 2.97 -4.01 -8.91
C GLY A 107 2.26 -2.97 -8.03
N ILE A 108 1.62 -1.96 -8.64
CA ILE A 108 0.82 -1.00 -7.88
C ILE A 108 -0.49 -1.67 -7.48
N ILE A 109 -0.79 -1.67 -6.18
CA ILE A 109 -2.01 -2.21 -5.59
C ILE A 109 -2.68 -1.11 -4.78
N GLY A 110 -3.90 -0.77 -5.14
CA GLY A 110 -4.69 0.26 -4.46
C GLY A 110 -6.01 -0.28 -3.92
N VAL A 111 -6.46 0.27 -2.81
CA VAL A 111 -7.78 0.00 -2.23
C VAL A 111 -8.43 1.30 -1.79
N ASN A 112 -9.74 1.39 -1.93
CA ASN A 112 -10.51 2.40 -1.23
C ASN A 112 -10.87 1.88 0.17
N THR A 113 -11.00 2.79 1.12
CA THR A 113 -11.53 2.47 2.46
C THR A 113 -12.92 1.86 2.44
N GLY A 114 -13.74 2.14 1.43
CA GLY A 114 -15.02 1.48 1.23
C GLY A 114 -14.93 -0.05 1.17
N LEU A 115 -13.80 -0.62 0.76
CA LEU A 115 -13.58 -2.06 0.86
C LEU A 115 -13.54 -2.54 2.32
N PHE A 116 -12.89 -1.81 3.23
CA PHE A 116 -12.88 -2.14 4.66
C PHE A 116 -14.28 -2.00 5.28
N LEU A 117 -15.05 -0.99 4.86
CA LEU A 117 -16.42 -0.78 5.36
C LEU A 117 -17.33 -1.97 5.04
N ASN A 118 -17.17 -2.54 3.84
CA ASN A 118 -18.08 -3.52 3.27
C ASN A 118 -17.63 -4.98 3.47
N ALA A 119 -16.33 -5.28 3.37
CA ALA A 119 -15.85 -6.63 3.66
C ALA A 119 -15.99 -6.93 5.17
N ARG A 120 -16.77 -7.96 5.51
CA ARG A 120 -17.11 -8.32 6.90
C ARG A 120 -16.02 -9.16 7.55
N THR A 121 -15.25 -9.89 6.74
CA THR A 121 -14.15 -10.73 7.20
C THR A 121 -12.86 -10.44 6.44
N GLU A 122 -11.73 -10.79 7.06
CA GLU A 122 -10.42 -10.68 6.41
C GLU A 122 -10.34 -11.52 5.13
N ALA A 123 -11.03 -12.67 5.08
CA ALA A 123 -11.04 -13.53 3.90
C ALA A 123 -11.79 -12.87 2.73
N GLU A 124 -12.86 -12.11 2.99
CA GLU A 124 -13.57 -11.34 1.97
C GLU A 124 -12.69 -10.22 1.41
N PHE A 125 -12.03 -9.45 2.30
CA PHE A 125 -11.04 -8.44 1.90
C PHE A 125 -9.91 -9.07 1.07
N ALA A 126 -9.31 -10.15 1.59
CA ALA A 126 -8.24 -10.89 0.93
C ALA A 126 -8.67 -11.48 -0.42
N SER A 127 -9.95 -11.80 -0.61
CA SER A 127 -10.45 -12.31 -1.89
C SER A 127 -10.36 -11.27 -3.02
N VAL A 128 -10.66 -10.01 -2.71
CA VAL A 128 -10.49 -8.88 -3.64
C VAL A 128 -9.01 -8.66 -3.90
N MET A 129 -8.18 -8.64 -2.86
CA MET A 129 -6.73 -8.48 -3.01
C MET A 129 -6.09 -9.62 -3.83
N GLY A 130 -6.54 -10.86 -3.62
CA GLY A 130 -6.10 -12.03 -4.38
C GLY A 130 -6.47 -11.95 -5.85
N HIS A 131 -7.66 -11.41 -6.16
CA HIS A 131 -8.11 -11.11 -7.52
C HIS A 131 -7.23 -10.04 -8.19
N GLU A 132 -6.95 -8.93 -7.49
CA GLU A 132 -6.05 -7.87 -8.00
C GLU A 132 -4.62 -8.37 -8.24
N ILE A 133 -4.08 -9.17 -7.33
CA ILE A 133 -2.77 -9.81 -7.51
C ILE A 133 -2.79 -10.78 -8.70
N ALA A 134 -3.92 -11.46 -8.95
CA ALA A 134 -4.07 -12.30 -10.13
C ALA A 134 -3.97 -11.46 -11.42
N HIS A 135 -4.60 -10.28 -11.48
CA HIS A 135 -4.45 -9.37 -12.62
C HIS A 135 -3.00 -8.97 -12.91
N VAL A 136 -2.22 -8.64 -11.87
CA VAL A 136 -0.78 -8.34 -12.02
C VAL A 136 -0.01 -9.58 -12.46
N SER A 137 -0.22 -10.71 -11.79
CA SER A 137 0.53 -11.94 -12.06
C SER A 137 0.36 -12.45 -13.49
N GLN A 138 -0.85 -12.27 -14.05
CA GLN A 138 -1.20 -12.68 -15.40
C GLN A 138 -0.98 -11.55 -16.43
N ARG A 139 -0.39 -10.43 -16.00
CA ARG A 139 -0.07 -9.26 -16.83
C ARG A 139 -1.25 -8.83 -17.71
N HIS A 140 -2.47 -8.85 -17.16
CA HIS A 140 -3.70 -8.54 -17.92
C HIS A 140 -3.65 -7.16 -18.57
N PHE A 141 -3.02 -6.18 -17.91
CA PHE A 141 -2.82 -4.85 -18.49
C PHE A 141 -1.89 -4.86 -19.71
N ALA A 142 -0.73 -5.53 -19.63
CA ALA A 142 0.22 -5.61 -20.74
C ALA A 142 -0.39 -6.36 -21.92
N ARG A 143 -1.12 -7.45 -21.67
CA ARG A 143 -1.89 -8.16 -22.70
C ARG A 143 -2.93 -7.25 -23.37
N GLY A 144 -3.63 -6.43 -22.60
CA GLY A 144 -4.57 -5.45 -23.13
C GLY A 144 -3.90 -4.38 -24.02
N ILE A 145 -2.70 -3.92 -23.65
CA ILE A 145 -1.91 -3.00 -24.48
C ILE A 145 -1.47 -3.66 -25.77
N ASP A 146 -0.98 -4.89 -25.72
CA ASP A 146 -0.53 -5.63 -26.90
C ASP A 146 -1.67 -5.83 -27.89
N GLU A 147 -2.85 -6.19 -27.39
CA GLU A 147 -4.08 -6.33 -28.18
C GLU A 147 -4.50 -4.98 -28.81
N ALA A 148 -4.42 -3.88 -28.05
CA ALA A 148 -4.74 -2.54 -28.54
C ALA A 148 -3.75 -2.04 -29.60
N GLN A 149 -2.44 -2.31 -29.43
CA GLN A 149 -1.39 -1.97 -30.39
C GLN A 149 -1.53 -2.79 -31.68
N ALA A 150 -1.84 -4.08 -31.57
CA ALA A 150 -2.18 -4.93 -32.72
C ALA A 150 -3.40 -4.39 -33.49
N GLY A 151 -4.33 -3.72 -32.78
CA GLY A 151 -5.49 -3.02 -33.34
C GLY A 151 -5.24 -1.60 -33.89
N ARG A 152 -4.00 -1.07 -33.84
CA ARG A 152 -3.62 0.30 -34.24
C ARG A 152 -4.29 1.43 -33.42
N ILE A 153 -4.60 1.21 -32.15
CA ILE A 153 -5.09 2.26 -31.24
C ILE A 153 -3.89 2.79 -30.42
N GLY A 154 -3.31 3.90 -30.85
CA GLY A 154 -2.11 4.48 -30.23
C GLY A 154 -2.42 5.38 -29.04
N HIS A 155 -2.81 4.82 -27.88
CA HIS A 155 -3.19 5.63 -26.71
C HIS A 155 -2.88 4.97 -25.35
N MET A 156 -1.60 4.67 -25.06
CA MET A 156 -1.18 4.19 -23.73
C MET A 156 -1.37 5.27 -22.63
N ALA A 157 -1.14 6.54 -22.94
CA ALA A 157 -1.33 7.66 -22.01
C ALA A 157 -2.79 7.87 -21.61
N THR A 158 -3.74 7.54 -22.50
CA THR A 158 -5.17 7.71 -22.27
C THR A 158 -5.73 6.69 -21.27
N LEU A 159 -5.16 5.48 -21.21
CA LEU A 159 -5.56 4.42 -20.28
C LEU A 159 -5.11 4.71 -18.83
N LEU A 160 -3.90 5.23 -18.63
CA LEU A 160 -3.41 5.57 -17.28
C LEU A 160 -4.15 6.80 -16.71
N ALA A 161 -4.43 7.79 -17.55
CA ALA A 161 -5.19 8.98 -17.17
C ALA A 161 -6.62 8.64 -16.72
N SER A 162 -7.26 7.61 -17.28
CA SER A 162 -8.62 7.24 -16.93
C SER A 162 -8.72 6.36 -15.68
N VAL A 163 -7.72 5.53 -15.36
CA VAL A 163 -7.64 4.85 -14.05
C VAL A 163 -7.55 5.87 -12.92
N LEU A 164 -6.78 6.95 -13.10
CA LEU A 164 -6.73 8.04 -12.13
C LEU A 164 -8.09 8.70 -11.92
N ILE A 165 -8.85 8.95 -12.98
CA ILE A 165 -10.18 9.54 -12.88
C ILE A 165 -11.13 8.61 -12.10
N MET A 166 -11.11 7.30 -12.35
CA MET A 166 -11.95 6.34 -11.61
C MET A 166 -11.51 6.17 -10.15
N ALA A 167 -10.20 6.21 -9.88
CA ALA A 167 -9.69 6.09 -8.51
C ALA A 167 -9.95 7.35 -7.67
N THR A 168 -10.21 8.49 -8.32
CA THR A 168 -10.40 9.80 -7.68
C THR A 168 -11.82 10.33 -7.79
N SER A 169 -12.76 9.59 -8.40
CA SER A 169 -14.11 10.06 -8.66
C SER A 169 -14.97 10.06 -7.40
N ASP A 170 -14.65 10.94 -6.45
CA ASP A 170 -15.58 11.28 -5.40
C ASP A 170 -16.87 11.82 -6.05
N GLY A 171 -18.02 11.30 -5.64
CA GLY A 171 -19.27 11.31 -6.39
C GLY A 171 -19.86 12.69 -6.73
N GLY A 172 -19.17 13.79 -6.40
CA GLY A 172 -19.46 15.17 -6.79
C GLY A 172 -18.22 15.90 -7.32
N HIS A 173 -18.31 16.38 -8.56
CA HIS A 173 -17.46 17.41 -9.20
C HIS A 173 -16.13 16.96 -9.88
N GLY A 174 -16.19 15.97 -10.77
CA GLY A 174 -15.10 15.73 -11.74
C GLY A 174 -15.53 15.31 -13.15
N ALA A 175 -16.66 14.61 -13.31
CA ALA A 175 -17.01 13.91 -14.55
C ALA A 175 -18.11 14.59 -15.42
N ALA A 176 -18.37 15.89 -15.26
CA ALA A 176 -19.50 16.54 -15.92
C ALA A 176 -19.22 17.17 -17.30
N ALA A 177 -17.98 17.17 -17.83
CA ALA A 177 -17.66 18.03 -18.99
C ALA A 177 -16.85 17.40 -20.14
N LEU A 178 -16.49 16.11 -20.10
CA LEU A 178 -15.90 15.42 -21.24
C LEU A 178 -16.94 14.48 -21.83
N GLY A 179 -17.42 14.81 -23.03
CA GLY A 179 -18.69 14.34 -23.60
C GLY A 179 -19.01 12.86 -23.36
N ALA A 180 -20.27 12.58 -23.03
CA ALA A 180 -20.76 11.24 -22.69
C ALA A 180 -20.29 10.13 -23.67
N ALA A 181 -20.12 10.43 -24.96
CA ALA A 181 -19.59 9.48 -25.94
C ALA A 181 -18.10 9.16 -25.76
N GLN A 182 -17.26 10.14 -25.39
CA GLN A 182 -15.83 9.95 -25.11
C GLN A 182 -15.63 9.22 -23.77
N GLY A 183 -16.45 9.55 -22.75
CA GLY A 183 -16.44 8.87 -21.45
C GLY A 183 -16.86 7.39 -21.54
N LEU A 184 -17.90 7.07 -22.34
CA LEU A 184 -18.31 5.69 -22.60
C LEU A 184 -17.25 4.88 -23.36
N ALA A 185 -16.56 5.50 -24.31
CA ALA A 185 -15.44 4.87 -25.02
C ALA A 185 -14.26 4.57 -24.08
N MET A 186 -13.93 5.47 -23.15
CA MET A 186 -12.90 5.24 -22.13
C MET A 186 -13.31 4.18 -21.09
N ASP A 187 -14.57 4.16 -20.64
CA ASP A 187 -15.10 3.14 -19.71
C ASP A 187 -14.99 1.72 -20.28
N SER A 188 -15.39 1.54 -21.55
CA SER A 188 -15.29 0.24 -22.24
C SER A 188 -13.85 -0.23 -22.49
N GLN A 189 -12.88 0.68 -22.58
CA GLN A 189 -11.46 0.37 -22.78
C GLN A 189 -10.76 -0.09 -21.49
N LEU A 190 -11.33 0.21 -20.32
CA LEU A 190 -10.75 -0.10 -19.01
C LEU A 190 -11.31 -1.37 -18.38
N ARG A 191 -12.44 -1.86 -18.90
CA ARG A 191 -13.04 -3.12 -18.47
C ARG A 191 -12.15 -4.28 -18.86
N PHE A 192 -11.77 -5.09 -17.88
CA PHE A 192 -11.18 -6.37 -18.18
C PHE A 192 -12.16 -7.23 -18.97
N SER A 193 -11.64 -7.98 -19.93
CA SER A 193 -12.45 -8.92 -20.70
C SER A 193 -13.04 -9.99 -19.78
N ARG A 194 -14.16 -10.60 -20.17
CA ARG A 194 -14.79 -11.66 -19.37
C ARG A 194 -13.83 -12.84 -19.12
N SER A 195 -12.94 -13.13 -20.07
CA SER A 195 -11.92 -14.18 -19.90
C SER A 195 -10.86 -13.79 -18.88
N ASN A 196 -10.42 -12.53 -18.87
CA ASN A 196 -9.46 -12.03 -17.88
C ASN A 196 -10.06 -12.10 -16.47
N GLU A 197 -11.33 -11.72 -16.32
CA GLU A 197 -12.04 -11.79 -15.04
C GLU A 197 -12.20 -13.24 -14.53
N GLN A 198 -12.53 -14.19 -15.42
CA GLN A 198 -12.62 -15.61 -15.05
C GLN A 198 -11.26 -16.22 -14.70
N GLU A 199 -10.21 -15.81 -15.41
CA GLU A 199 -8.84 -16.22 -15.13
C GLU A 199 -8.37 -15.67 -13.77
N ALA A 200 -8.61 -14.38 -13.51
CA ALA A 200 -8.32 -13.73 -12.23
C ALA A 200 -9.12 -14.34 -11.08
N ASP A 201 -10.42 -14.62 -11.28
CA ASP A 201 -11.26 -15.30 -10.28
C ASP A 201 -10.65 -16.64 -9.86
N ARG A 202 -10.21 -17.45 -10.83
CA ARG A 202 -9.67 -18.79 -10.56
C ARG A 202 -8.33 -18.72 -9.83
N ILE A 203 -7.42 -17.90 -10.34
CA ILE A 203 -6.06 -17.78 -9.80
C ILE A 203 -6.06 -17.05 -8.46
N GLY A 204 -6.94 -16.05 -8.30
CA GLY A 204 -7.17 -15.36 -7.05
C GLY A 204 -7.69 -16.31 -5.97
N GLN A 205 -8.68 -17.16 -6.29
CA GLN A 205 -9.20 -18.16 -5.35
C GLN A 205 -8.15 -19.20 -4.94
N ASP A 206 -7.31 -19.65 -5.88
CA ASP A 206 -6.18 -20.54 -5.59
C ASP A 206 -5.18 -19.85 -4.64
N THR A 207 -4.87 -18.58 -4.91
CA THR A 207 -3.98 -17.77 -4.06
C THR A 207 -4.54 -17.60 -2.66
N LEU A 208 -5.85 -17.32 -2.56
CA LEU A 208 -6.58 -17.15 -1.30
C LEU A 208 -6.49 -18.42 -0.44
N PHE A 209 -6.79 -19.59 -1.03
CA PHE A 209 -6.67 -20.88 -0.36
C PHE A 209 -5.22 -21.18 0.07
N ASN A 210 -4.25 -20.92 -0.79
CA ASN A 210 -2.83 -21.16 -0.50
C ASN A 210 -2.27 -20.22 0.57
N ALA A 211 -2.85 -19.03 0.72
CA ALA A 211 -2.55 -18.08 1.79
C ALA A 211 -3.27 -18.41 3.12
N GLY A 212 -4.09 -19.46 3.15
CA GLY A 212 -4.78 -19.94 4.36
C GLY A 212 -6.12 -19.26 4.63
N PHE A 213 -6.70 -18.60 3.64
CA PHE A 213 -8.03 -17.98 3.74
C PHE A 213 -9.11 -18.88 3.15
N ASP A 214 -10.36 -18.61 3.52
CA ASP A 214 -11.53 -19.34 3.01
C ASP A 214 -11.76 -19.02 1.53
N PRO A 215 -11.62 -19.99 0.60
CA PRO A 215 -11.92 -19.77 -0.81
C PRO A 215 -13.39 -19.43 -1.06
N GLY A 216 -14.31 -19.80 -0.14
CA GLY A 216 -15.72 -19.43 -0.19
C GLY A 216 -15.97 -17.93 0.00
N ALA A 217 -15.05 -17.22 0.65
CA ALA A 217 -15.20 -15.79 0.93
C ALA A 217 -15.26 -14.92 -0.33
N GLN A 218 -14.67 -15.38 -1.45
CA GLN A 218 -14.78 -14.69 -2.73
C GLN A 218 -16.24 -14.63 -3.22
N ALA A 219 -16.98 -15.74 -3.12
CA ALA A 219 -18.39 -15.76 -3.50
C ALA A 219 -19.21 -14.86 -2.56
N SER A 220 -18.94 -14.88 -1.25
CA SER A 220 -19.58 -14.01 -0.26
C SER A 220 -19.33 -12.52 -0.54
N MET A 221 -18.10 -12.15 -0.91
CA MET A 221 -17.77 -10.77 -1.28
C MET A 221 -18.48 -10.34 -2.57
N TYR A 222 -18.56 -11.21 -3.57
CA TYR A 222 -19.29 -10.90 -4.81
C TYR A 222 -20.79 -10.73 -4.59
N GLU A 223 -21.39 -11.51 -3.69
CA GLU A 223 -22.78 -11.30 -3.29
C GLU A 223 -23.00 -9.94 -2.62
N GLN A 224 -22.04 -9.49 -1.80
CA GLN A 224 -22.09 -8.16 -1.20
C GLN A 224 -21.97 -7.04 -2.25
N LEU A 225 -21.05 -7.17 -3.22
CA LEU A 225 -20.95 -6.24 -4.35
C LEU A 225 -22.23 -6.20 -5.19
N LEU A 226 -22.83 -7.36 -5.47
CA LEU A 226 -24.08 -7.44 -6.22
C LEU A 226 -25.24 -6.81 -5.44
N ALA A 227 -25.30 -7.01 -4.13
CA ALA A 227 -26.29 -6.36 -3.27
C ALA A 227 -26.10 -4.83 -3.24
N ALA A 228 -24.86 -4.35 -3.06
CA ALA A 228 -24.53 -2.93 -3.12
C ALA A 228 -24.93 -2.30 -4.46
N ASN A 229 -24.74 -3.01 -5.57
CA ASN A 229 -25.19 -2.56 -6.90
C ASN A 229 -26.71 -2.49 -7.05
N ARG A 230 -27.46 -3.44 -6.46
CA ARG A 230 -28.94 -3.47 -6.56
C ARG A 230 -29.61 -2.37 -5.75
N PHE A 231 -29.05 -2.02 -4.60
CA PHE A 231 -29.65 -1.06 -3.68
C PHE A 231 -28.96 0.31 -3.70
N GLY A 232 -27.81 0.43 -4.35
CA GLY A 232 -27.07 1.66 -4.55
C GLY A 232 -27.66 2.54 -5.66
N ARG A 233 -27.47 3.85 -5.53
CA ARG A 233 -27.82 4.82 -6.59
C ARG A 233 -26.89 4.74 -7.80
N ARG A 234 -25.67 4.23 -7.60
CA ARG A 234 -24.64 4.02 -8.61
C ARG A 234 -24.01 2.64 -8.38
N PRO A 235 -23.57 1.95 -9.44
CA PRO A 235 -22.80 0.73 -9.29
C PRO A 235 -21.50 1.03 -8.51
N PRO A 236 -21.03 0.13 -7.62
CA PRO A 236 -19.72 0.22 -7.02
C PRO A 236 -18.64 0.43 -8.09
N GLU A 237 -17.66 1.30 -7.84
CA GLU A 237 -16.59 1.61 -8.80
C GLU A 237 -15.82 0.36 -9.24
N PHE A 238 -15.62 -0.60 -8.31
CA PHE A 238 -15.04 -1.90 -8.63
C PHE A 238 -15.74 -2.60 -9.81
N LEU A 239 -17.07 -2.50 -9.93
CA LEU A 239 -17.84 -3.15 -11.00
C LEU A 239 -17.73 -2.42 -12.36
N LEU A 240 -17.17 -1.21 -12.38
CA LEU A 240 -16.90 -0.48 -13.61
C LEU A 240 -15.71 -1.10 -14.34
N THR A 241 -14.67 -1.52 -13.64
CA THR A 241 -13.50 -2.21 -14.22
C THR A 241 -13.62 -3.73 -14.20
N HIS A 242 -14.35 -4.30 -13.22
CA HIS A 242 -14.54 -5.74 -13.03
C HIS A 242 -16.02 -6.14 -13.14
N PRO A 243 -16.56 -6.31 -14.36
CA PRO A 243 -17.97 -6.68 -14.55
C PRO A 243 -18.32 -8.00 -13.85
N LEU A 244 -19.19 -7.92 -12.84
CA LEU A 244 -19.65 -9.09 -12.09
C LEU A 244 -20.96 -9.63 -12.68
N THR A 245 -21.02 -10.96 -12.87
CA THR A 245 -22.22 -11.67 -13.34
C THR A 245 -22.61 -12.77 -12.35
N GLU A 246 -23.88 -13.16 -12.35
CA GLU A 246 -24.35 -14.29 -11.52
C GLU A 246 -23.60 -15.59 -11.84
N SER A 247 -23.16 -15.76 -13.10
CA SER A 247 -22.33 -16.91 -13.50
C SER A 247 -20.97 -16.94 -12.78
N ARG A 248 -20.30 -15.80 -12.59
CA ARG A 248 -19.03 -15.71 -11.85
C ARG A 248 -19.21 -16.06 -10.36
N ILE A 249 -20.32 -15.63 -9.76
CA ILE A 249 -20.66 -15.98 -8.36
C ILE A 249 -20.89 -17.49 -8.23
N SER A 250 -21.70 -18.07 -9.12
CA SER A 250 -21.98 -19.50 -9.14
C SER A 250 -20.71 -20.33 -9.34
N ASP A 251 -19.86 -19.92 -10.27
CA ASP A 251 -18.58 -20.56 -10.59
C ASP A 251 -17.59 -20.48 -9.43
N SER A 252 -17.44 -19.30 -8.80
CA SER A 252 -16.65 -19.13 -7.57
C SER A 252 -17.12 -20.05 -6.45
N ARG A 253 -18.44 -20.16 -6.23
CA ARG A 253 -19.03 -21.07 -5.22
C ARG A 253 -18.79 -22.54 -5.54
N ILE A 254 -18.90 -22.93 -6.81
CA ILE A 254 -18.65 -24.32 -7.24
C ILE A 254 -17.18 -24.68 -7.08
N ARG A 255 -16.26 -23.76 -7.43
CA ARG A 255 -14.83 -23.94 -7.23
C ARG A 255 -14.45 -24.05 -5.76
N ALA A 256 -15.02 -23.22 -4.89
CA ALA A 256 -14.76 -23.25 -3.46
C ALA A 256 -14.92 -24.66 -2.85
N ARG A 257 -15.88 -25.45 -3.36
CA ARG A 257 -16.14 -26.84 -2.92
C ARG A 257 -15.07 -27.86 -3.34
N ARG A 258 -14.17 -27.49 -4.26
CA ARG A 258 -13.08 -28.36 -4.72
C ARG A 258 -11.85 -28.31 -3.82
N TYR A 259 -11.74 -27.27 -3.00
CA TYR A 259 -10.63 -27.15 -2.05
C TYR A 259 -10.86 -28.09 -0.86
N PRO A 260 -9.80 -28.70 -0.33
CA PRO A 260 -9.88 -29.46 0.91
C PRO A 260 -10.47 -28.61 2.05
N PRO A 261 -11.36 -29.18 2.89
CA PRO A 261 -11.90 -28.46 4.04
C PRO A 261 -10.77 -28.06 5.00
N ARG A 262 -10.87 -26.84 5.56
CA ARG A 262 -9.98 -26.30 6.58
C ARG A 262 -10.79 -25.49 7.58
N ASP A 263 -10.28 -25.39 8.80
CA ASP A 263 -10.80 -24.46 9.79
C ASP A 263 -10.26 -23.06 9.52
N TYR A 264 -11.17 -22.09 9.46
CA TYR A 264 -10.85 -20.69 9.23
C TYR A 264 -11.20 -19.90 10.49
N PHE A 265 -10.26 -19.07 10.94
CA PHE A 265 -10.41 -18.28 12.15
C PHE A 265 -10.55 -16.80 11.79
N PRO A 266 -11.45 -16.06 12.45
CA PRO A 266 -11.60 -14.64 12.20
C PRO A 266 -10.39 -13.86 12.74
N SER A 267 -10.03 -12.78 12.05
CA SER A 267 -8.85 -11.95 12.37
C SER A 267 -9.26 -10.75 13.21
N LEU A 268 -8.77 -10.68 14.45
CA LEU A 268 -8.97 -9.50 15.31
C LEU A 268 -8.29 -8.27 14.70
N THR A 269 -7.08 -8.42 14.15
CA THR A 269 -6.35 -7.32 13.48
C THR A 269 -7.15 -6.71 12.34
N TYR A 270 -7.83 -7.52 11.52
CA TYR A 270 -8.70 -6.99 10.47
C TYR A 270 -9.89 -6.21 11.04
N GLN A 271 -10.53 -6.72 12.09
CA GLN A 271 -11.66 -6.03 12.71
C GLN A 271 -11.24 -4.71 13.37
N ILE A 272 -10.01 -4.64 13.89
CA ILE A 272 -9.40 -3.38 14.36
C ILE A 272 -9.29 -2.38 13.21
N MET A 273 -8.69 -2.77 12.07
CA MET A 273 -8.59 -1.89 10.89
C MET A 273 -9.96 -1.41 10.43
N ARG A 274 -10.92 -2.34 10.34
CA ARG A 274 -12.30 -2.03 9.95
C ARG A 274 -12.99 -1.06 10.93
N ALA A 275 -12.79 -1.23 12.23
CA ALA A 275 -13.35 -0.33 13.24
C ALA A 275 -12.76 1.09 13.13
N ARG A 276 -11.44 1.22 12.86
CA ARG A 276 -10.81 2.53 12.61
C ARG A 276 -11.42 3.24 11.40
N VAL A 277 -11.62 2.52 10.29
CA VAL A 277 -12.26 3.08 9.09
C VAL A 277 -13.73 3.45 9.34
N LEU A 278 -14.49 2.62 10.07
CA LEU A 278 -15.88 2.94 10.44
C LEU A 278 -15.96 4.22 11.28
N ALA A 279 -15.02 4.39 12.22
CA ALA A 279 -15.00 5.55 13.10
C ALA A 279 -14.57 6.83 12.35
N HIS A 280 -13.60 6.73 11.43
CA HIS A 280 -13.18 7.82 10.53
C HIS A 280 -14.36 8.47 9.80
N TYR A 281 -15.27 7.66 9.25
CA TYR A 281 -16.45 8.15 8.52
C TYR A 281 -17.68 8.47 9.40
N ALA A 282 -17.61 8.24 10.70
CA ALA A 282 -18.75 8.50 11.57
C ALA A 282 -19.06 10.00 11.64
N ARG A 283 -20.25 10.39 11.16
CA ARG A 283 -20.71 11.79 11.18
C ARG A 283 -21.16 12.25 12.56
N ASP A 284 -21.77 11.34 13.32
CA ASP A 284 -22.22 11.56 14.68
C ASP A 284 -21.44 10.62 15.62
N LYS A 285 -20.46 11.20 16.32
CA LYS A 285 -19.56 10.46 17.22
C LYS A 285 -20.26 9.99 18.49
N ALA A 286 -21.27 10.72 18.97
CA ALA A 286 -22.05 10.32 20.13
C ALA A 286 -22.98 9.16 19.80
N ALA A 287 -23.62 9.18 18.63
CA ALA A 287 -24.40 8.04 18.14
C ALA A 287 -23.53 6.80 17.92
N LEU A 288 -22.31 6.97 17.38
CA LEU A 288 -21.34 5.89 17.21
C LEU A 288 -21.03 5.19 18.55
N VAL A 289 -20.82 5.96 19.63
CA VAL A 289 -20.60 5.41 20.98
C VAL A 289 -21.80 4.57 21.42
N ALA A 290 -23.01 5.13 21.35
CA ALA A 290 -24.23 4.43 21.77
C ALA A 290 -24.46 3.11 21.01
N ASP A 291 -24.22 3.12 19.69
CA ASP A 291 -24.33 1.92 18.85
C ASP A 291 -23.33 0.83 19.29
N TRP A 292 -22.08 1.19 19.59
CA TRP A 292 -21.08 0.22 20.01
C TRP A 292 -21.23 -0.25 21.45
N GLU A 293 -21.77 0.57 22.36
CA GLU A 293 -22.19 0.12 23.69
C GLU A 293 -23.26 -0.97 23.58
N GLN A 294 -24.27 -0.75 22.74
CA GLN A 294 -25.32 -1.73 22.49
C GLN A 294 -24.78 -3.01 21.82
N ASN A 295 -23.89 -2.87 20.84
CA ASN A 295 -23.26 -4.02 20.18
C ASN A 295 -22.40 -4.83 21.16
N LEU A 296 -21.65 -4.19 22.05
CA LEU A 296 -20.85 -4.87 23.07
C LEU A 296 -21.74 -5.57 24.10
N ALA A 297 -22.84 -4.95 24.52
CA ALA A 297 -23.80 -5.53 25.46
C ALA A 297 -24.51 -6.76 24.89
N THR A 298 -24.69 -6.82 23.57
CA THR A 298 -25.37 -7.92 22.86
C THR A 298 -24.41 -8.93 22.24
N SER A 299 -23.10 -8.82 22.48
CA SER A 299 -22.10 -9.78 22.02
C SER A 299 -22.38 -11.20 22.54
N THR A 300 -22.48 -12.15 21.62
CA THR A 300 -22.79 -13.57 21.92
C THR A 300 -21.56 -14.48 21.99
N THR A 301 -20.41 -14.03 21.49
CA THR A 301 -19.16 -14.81 21.47
C THR A 301 -18.02 -13.97 22.03
N GLU A 302 -16.97 -14.63 22.53
CA GLU A 302 -15.77 -13.90 23.00
C GLU A 302 -15.12 -13.09 21.88
N PHE A 303 -15.10 -13.61 20.65
CA PHE A 303 -14.59 -12.86 19.51
C PHE A 303 -15.42 -11.60 19.23
N SER A 304 -16.76 -11.69 19.21
CA SER A 304 -17.59 -10.49 18.97
C SER A 304 -17.50 -9.50 20.13
N LYS A 305 -17.29 -9.98 21.36
CA LYS A 305 -17.03 -9.12 22.52
C LYS A 305 -15.71 -8.37 22.39
N GLU A 306 -14.65 -9.04 21.94
CA GLU A 306 -13.34 -8.41 21.73
C GLU A 306 -13.39 -7.36 20.61
N THR A 307 -14.02 -7.67 19.48
CA THR A 307 -14.12 -6.75 18.34
C THR A 307 -14.99 -5.54 18.67
N ASN A 308 -16.14 -5.76 19.32
CA ASN A 308 -17.05 -4.67 19.70
C ASN A 308 -16.43 -3.80 20.81
N ARG A 309 -15.63 -4.39 21.70
CA ARG A 309 -14.88 -3.63 22.72
C ARG A 309 -13.85 -2.72 22.09
N TYR A 310 -13.08 -3.20 21.10
CA TYR A 310 -12.14 -2.34 20.39
C TYR A 310 -12.86 -1.22 19.65
N ALA A 311 -13.95 -1.53 18.93
CA ALA A 311 -14.73 -0.54 18.21
C ALA A 311 -15.33 0.53 19.14
N LEU A 312 -15.79 0.13 20.33
CA LEU A 312 -16.25 1.06 21.36
C LEU A 312 -15.12 1.95 21.89
N ALA A 313 -13.92 1.40 22.13
CA ALA A 313 -12.78 2.20 22.56
C ALA A 313 -12.41 3.27 21.53
N VAL A 314 -12.41 2.93 20.24
CA VAL A 314 -12.19 3.90 19.15
C VAL A 314 -13.34 4.91 19.08
N ALA A 315 -14.59 4.50 19.28
CA ALA A 315 -15.73 5.42 19.30
C ALA A 315 -15.62 6.45 20.44
N TYR A 316 -15.26 6.02 21.65
CA TYR A 316 -14.97 6.93 22.77
C TYR A 316 -13.81 7.87 22.44
N TRP A 317 -12.73 7.35 21.84
CA TRP A 317 -11.57 8.15 21.44
C TRP A 317 -11.96 9.26 20.45
N GLU A 318 -12.69 8.91 19.40
CA GLU A 318 -13.19 9.85 18.39
C GLU A 318 -14.19 10.87 18.97
N ASN A 319 -14.91 10.50 20.02
CA ASN A 319 -15.79 11.40 20.78
C ASN A 319 -15.07 12.18 21.90
N ALA A 320 -13.72 12.17 21.92
CA ALA A 320 -12.86 12.81 22.92
C ALA A 320 -13.05 12.34 24.38
N GLN A 321 -13.63 11.15 24.57
CA GLN A 321 -13.81 10.48 25.86
C GLN A 321 -12.60 9.57 26.14
N TYR A 322 -11.43 10.18 26.35
CA TYR A 322 -10.15 9.46 26.38
C TYR A 322 -9.98 8.51 27.57
N ALA A 323 -10.57 8.85 28.72
CA ALA A 323 -10.55 7.99 29.91
C ALA A 323 -11.36 6.72 29.66
N GLU A 324 -12.58 6.86 29.16
CA GLU A 324 -13.47 5.75 28.80
C GLU A 324 -12.86 4.90 27.68
N ALA A 325 -12.20 5.53 26.70
CA ALA A 325 -11.48 4.82 25.64
C ALA A 325 -10.37 3.93 26.21
N THR A 326 -9.54 4.47 27.11
CA THR A 326 -8.44 3.74 27.78
C THR A 326 -8.98 2.58 28.63
N ASP A 327 -9.99 2.84 29.46
CA ASP A 327 -10.60 1.81 30.32
C ASP A 327 -11.26 0.70 29.50
N THR A 328 -11.88 1.06 28.37
CA THR A 328 -12.52 0.09 27.47
C THR A 328 -11.48 -0.78 26.76
N LEU A 329 -10.33 -0.22 26.40
CA LEU A 329 -9.25 -0.90 25.69
C LEU A 329 -8.41 -1.81 26.62
N ALA A 330 -8.27 -1.47 27.89
CA ALA A 330 -7.40 -2.16 28.85
C ALA A 330 -7.57 -3.70 28.89
N PRO A 331 -8.79 -4.29 28.91
CA PRO A 331 -8.94 -5.75 28.90
C PRO A 331 -8.39 -6.43 27.63
N LEU A 332 -8.35 -5.73 26.50
CA LEU A 332 -7.74 -6.24 25.27
C LEU A 332 -6.21 -6.20 25.35
N LEU A 333 -5.65 -5.15 25.95
CA LEU A 333 -4.21 -5.03 26.18
C LEU A 333 -3.72 -6.07 27.20
N ASP A 334 -4.49 -6.37 28.25
CA ASP A 334 -4.14 -7.43 29.20
C ASP A 334 -4.04 -8.80 28.52
N ARG A 335 -4.94 -9.07 27.57
CA ARG A 335 -4.98 -10.34 26.84
C ARG A 335 -3.96 -10.40 25.70
N TYR A 336 -3.72 -9.29 25.03
CA TYR A 336 -2.86 -9.19 23.86
C TYR A 336 -1.84 -8.03 24.01
N PRO A 337 -0.94 -8.09 25.01
CA PRO A 337 -0.11 -6.94 25.41
C PRO A 337 0.87 -6.46 24.33
N ASN A 338 1.21 -7.33 23.37
CA ASN A 338 2.15 -7.04 22.29
C ASN A 338 1.47 -6.91 20.92
N LEU A 339 0.13 -6.89 20.86
CA LEU A 339 -0.56 -6.67 19.59
C LEU A 339 -0.41 -5.19 19.21
N ILE A 340 0.46 -4.93 18.22
CA ILE A 340 0.89 -3.59 17.81
C ILE A 340 -0.28 -2.63 17.57
N SER A 341 -1.37 -3.09 16.95
CA SER A 341 -2.53 -2.24 16.70
C SER A 341 -3.20 -1.73 17.97
N LEU A 342 -3.24 -2.54 19.04
CA LEU A 342 -3.77 -2.11 20.35
C LEU A 342 -2.80 -1.16 21.05
N VAL A 343 -1.50 -1.47 21.01
CA VAL A 343 -0.43 -0.63 21.59
C VAL A 343 -0.44 0.76 20.96
N VAL A 344 -0.46 0.84 19.62
CA VAL A 344 -0.53 2.09 18.88
C VAL A 344 -1.80 2.85 19.24
N THR A 345 -2.97 2.19 19.25
CA THR A 345 -4.25 2.84 19.62
C THR A 345 -4.18 3.44 21.03
N GLN A 346 -3.62 2.73 22.01
CA GLN A 346 -3.47 3.24 23.37
C GLN A 346 -2.55 4.46 23.44
N ALA A 347 -1.45 4.45 22.70
CA ALA A 347 -0.52 5.57 22.65
C ALA A 347 -1.14 6.80 21.96
N GLU A 348 -1.90 6.61 20.88
CA GLU A 348 -2.67 7.67 20.22
C GLU A 348 -3.67 8.31 21.19
N ILE A 349 -4.38 7.50 22.01
CA ILE A 349 -5.28 7.99 23.05
C ILE A 349 -4.52 8.83 24.09
N TYR A 350 -3.38 8.34 24.62
CA TYR A 350 -2.57 9.11 25.57
C TYR A 350 -2.10 10.44 24.98
N THR A 351 -1.63 10.44 23.73
CA THR A 351 -1.20 11.66 23.04
C THR A 351 -2.34 12.67 22.94
N LYS A 352 -3.55 12.24 22.53
CA LYS A 352 -4.73 13.13 22.43
C LYS A 352 -5.28 13.59 23.79
N GLN A 353 -5.02 12.83 24.85
CA GLN A 353 -5.37 13.22 26.22
C GLN A 353 -4.41 14.27 26.83
N ASN A 354 -3.43 14.78 26.06
CA ASN A 354 -2.32 15.62 26.55
C ASN A 354 -1.36 14.89 27.50
N GLU A 355 -1.29 13.55 27.41
CA GLU A 355 -0.34 12.70 28.15
C GLU A 355 0.81 12.23 27.25
N ALA A 356 1.32 13.12 26.38
CA ALA A 356 2.36 12.78 25.39
C ALA A 356 3.61 12.15 26.01
N ALA A 357 4.05 12.60 27.20
CA ALA A 357 5.18 12.00 27.91
C ALA A 357 4.94 10.53 28.29
N ARG A 358 3.70 10.18 28.66
CA ARG A 358 3.29 8.80 28.95
C ARG A 358 3.26 7.97 27.66
N ALA A 359 2.78 8.54 26.56
CA ALA A 359 2.78 7.88 25.26
C ALA A 359 4.21 7.56 24.79
N ILE A 360 5.16 8.50 24.96
CA ILE A 360 6.59 8.34 24.66
C ILE A 360 7.18 7.15 25.43
N ASP A 361 7.11 7.16 26.76
CA ASP A 361 7.64 6.05 27.60
C ASP A 361 6.99 4.70 27.27
N TYR A 362 5.69 4.71 26.97
CA TYR A 362 4.97 3.52 26.58
C TYR A 362 5.49 2.97 25.23
N LEU A 363 5.65 3.82 24.23
CA LEU A 363 6.08 3.42 22.89
C LEU A 363 7.56 3.04 22.82
N GLU A 364 8.45 3.70 23.57
CA GLU A 364 9.88 3.36 23.63
C GLU A 364 10.07 1.88 24.02
N ARG A 365 9.37 1.41 25.05
CA ARG A 365 9.41 0.01 25.50
C ARG A 365 8.95 -0.97 24.42
N HIS A 366 7.96 -0.61 23.61
CA HIS A 366 7.49 -1.47 22.53
C HIS A 366 8.39 -1.43 21.29
N LEU A 367 9.06 -0.30 21.03
CA LEU A 367 10.06 -0.14 19.98
C LEU A 367 11.36 -0.87 20.30
N GLU A 368 11.72 -1.05 21.57
CA GLU A 368 12.84 -1.91 21.99
C GLU A 368 12.65 -3.37 21.52
N ILE A 369 11.40 -3.85 21.52
CA ILE A 369 11.04 -5.21 21.11
C ILE A 369 10.81 -5.29 19.59
N ASN A 370 10.26 -4.23 18.99
CA ASN A 370 9.88 -4.16 17.58
C ASN A 370 10.55 -2.96 16.90
N PRO A 371 11.90 -2.98 16.76
CA PRO A 371 12.62 -1.89 16.13
C PRO A 371 12.13 -1.68 14.70
N ASP A 372 12.13 -0.43 14.25
CA ASP A 372 11.72 0.01 12.91
C ASP A 372 10.26 -0.32 12.51
N ASN A 373 9.42 -0.75 13.46
CA ASN A 373 8.00 -0.97 13.15
C ASN A 373 7.32 0.35 12.80
N HIS A 374 6.82 0.45 11.56
CA HIS A 374 6.32 1.71 11.03
C HIS A 374 5.20 2.35 11.87
N ALA A 375 4.22 1.56 12.33
CA ALA A 375 3.11 2.12 13.10
C ALA A 375 3.51 2.58 14.50
N LEU A 376 4.38 1.83 15.19
CA LEU A 376 4.93 2.26 16.49
C LEU A 376 5.80 3.51 16.33
N THR A 377 6.65 3.56 15.31
CA THR A 377 7.52 4.71 15.04
C THR A 377 6.71 5.97 14.75
N MET A 378 5.66 5.89 13.93
CA MET A 378 4.84 7.06 13.61
C MET A 378 4.00 7.52 14.82
N ALA A 379 3.44 6.60 15.61
CA ALA A 379 2.78 6.98 16.86
C ALA A 379 3.75 7.66 17.86
N TYR A 380 5.01 7.23 17.87
CA TYR A 380 6.05 7.81 18.70
C TYR A 380 6.43 9.23 18.24
N VAL A 381 6.56 9.41 16.93
CA VAL A 381 6.73 10.73 16.31
C VAL A 381 5.58 11.65 16.67
N ASP A 382 4.33 11.21 16.58
CA ASP A 382 3.17 12.04 16.92
C ASP A 382 3.19 12.48 18.39
N ALA A 383 3.58 11.59 19.30
CA ALA A 383 3.75 11.93 20.72
C ALA A 383 4.90 12.93 20.95
N LEU A 384 6.02 12.80 20.23
CA LEU A 384 7.12 13.77 20.27
C LEU A 384 6.71 15.14 19.72
N VAL A 385 5.94 15.18 18.63
CA VAL A 385 5.42 16.43 18.06
C VAL A 385 4.47 17.11 19.04
N GLU A 386 3.56 16.38 19.65
CA GLU A 386 2.60 16.92 20.63
C GLU A 386 3.30 17.46 21.89
N SER A 387 4.36 16.78 22.34
CA SER A 387 5.22 17.27 23.43
C SER A 387 6.19 18.39 23.02
N ARG A 388 6.10 18.87 21.77
CA ARG A 388 6.97 19.91 21.17
C ARG A 388 8.44 19.53 21.07
N ALA A 389 8.77 18.25 21.14
CA ALA A 389 10.10 17.71 20.92
C ALA A 389 10.42 17.60 19.40
N TYR A 390 10.27 18.70 18.66
CA TYR A 390 10.29 18.70 17.19
C TYR A 390 11.61 18.21 16.59
N ASN A 391 12.75 18.55 17.19
CA ASN A 391 14.05 18.05 16.73
C ASN A 391 14.13 16.52 16.83
N ALA A 392 13.75 15.94 17.98
CA ALA A 392 13.74 14.50 18.19
C ALA A 392 12.76 13.80 17.23
N ALA A 393 11.55 14.34 17.07
CA ALA A 393 10.56 13.82 16.12
C ALA A 393 11.11 13.78 14.69
N ALA A 394 11.74 14.88 14.26
CA ALA A 394 12.29 15.00 12.92
C ALA A 394 13.50 14.09 12.69
N GLU A 395 14.37 13.89 13.69
CA GLU A 395 15.48 12.94 13.62
C GLU A 395 15.00 11.48 13.50
N VAL A 396 13.96 11.11 14.27
CA VAL A 396 13.34 9.78 14.18
C VAL A 396 12.77 9.57 12.77
N MET A 397 12.02 10.53 12.24
CA MET A 397 11.50 10.46 10.88
C MET A 397 12.60 10.44 9.81
N GLU A 398 13.66 11.24 9.95
CA GLU A 398 14.80 11.25 9.02
C GLU A 398 15.54 9.89 9.00
N ASN A 399 15.56 9.17 10.11
CA ASN A 399 16.03 7.79 10.12
C ASN A 399 15.02 6.84 9.48
N HIS A 400 13.72 7.02 9.75
CA HIS A 400 12.66 6.16 9.23
C HIS A 400 12.51 6.24 7.70
N THR A 401 12.78 7.40 7.10
CA THR A 401 12.77 7.55 5.63
C THR A 401 13.80 6.68 4.92
N LYS A 402 14.84 6.18 5.62
CA LYS A 402 15.81 5.24 5.03
C LYS A 402 15.20 3.87 4.74
N VAL A 403 14.18 3.47 5.50
CA VAL A 403 13.44 2.21 5.31
C VAL A 403 12.10 2.43 4.62
N ARG A 404 11.53 3.63 4.72
CA ARG A 404 10.24 4.04 4.13
C ARG A 404 10.41 5.16 3.11
N SER A 405 11.38 5.05 2.21
CA SER A 405 11.75 6.13 1.28
C SER A 405 10.65 6.50 0.28
N SER A 406 9.70 5.59 0.03
CA SER A 406 8.58 5.78 -0.90
C SER A 406 7.30 6.30 -0.24
N ASP A 407 7.30 6.55 1.07
CA ASP A 407 6.17 7.04 1.84
C ASP A 407 6.08 8.58 1.74
N HIS A 408 5.14 9.08 0.94
CA HIS A 408 4.98 10.52 0.73
C HIS A 408 4.40 11.23 1.95
N HIS A 409 3.62 10.55 2.80
CA HIS A 409 3.09 11.15 4.03
C HIS A 409 4.22 11.39 5.04
N LEU A 410 5.13 10.42 5.19
CA LEU A 410 6.31 10.56 6.05
C LEU A 410 7.18 11.75 5.64
N TRP A 411 7.49 11.90 4.34
CA TRP A 411 8.29 13.03 3.87
C TRP A 411 7.60 14.38 4.06
N TYR A 412 6.28 14.44 3.87
CA TYR A 412 5.50 15.64 4.13
C TYR A 412 5.52 16.01 5.61
N GLN A 413 5.24 15.06 6.51
CA GLN A 413 5.25 15.29 7.95
C GLN A 413 6.65 15.67 8.46
N LEU A 414 7.71 15.06 7.91
CA LEU A 414 9.09 15.39 8.21
C LEU A 414 9.41 16.85 7.85
N ALA A 415 8.98 17.31 6.67
CA ALA A 415 9.16 18.70 6.27
C ALA A 415 8.48 19.68 7.21
N GLU A 416 7.22 19.43 7.58
CA GLU A 416 6.48 20.30 8.50
C GLU A 416 7.13 20.30 9.90
N THR A 417 7.62 19.15 10.36
CA THR A 417 8.26 19.01 11.67
C THR A 417 9.62 19.70 11.72
N TRP A 418 10.43 19.63 10.66
CA TRP A 418 11.65 20.46 10.57
C TRP A 418 11.34 21.96 10.59
N GLY A 419 10.18 22.35 10.05
CA GLY A 419 9.71 23.73 10.10
C GLY A 419 9.44 24.20 11.53
N GLN A 420 8.79 23.34 12.33
CA GLN A 420 8.58 23.59 13.77
C GLN A 420 9.89 23.55 14.57
N ALA A 421 10.84 22.71 14.16
CA ALA A 421 12.15 22.62 14.78
C ALA A 421 13.10 23.79 14.43
N GLY A 422 12.79 24.54 13.37
CA GLY A 422 13.54 25.71 12.91
C GLY A 422 14.66 25.41 11.91
N ASP A 423 14.81 24.17 11.44
CA ASP A 423 15.82 23.80 10.43
C ASP A 423 15.27 23.98 9.00
N ILE A 424 15.30 25.22 8.51
CA ILE A 424 14.72 25.60 7.22
C ILE A 424 15.39 24.89 6.03
N SER A 425 16.68 24.59 6.11
CA SER A 425 17.36 23.83 5.05
C SER A 425 16.78 22.42 4.94
N LYS A 426 16.63 21.72 6.08
CA LYS A 426 16.03 20.39 6.10
C LYS A 426 14.55 20.39 5.71
N VAL A 427 13.78 21.45 6.00
CA VAL A 427 12.42 21.63 5.46
C VAL A 427 12.44 21.49 3.94
N HIS A 428 13.29 22.29 3.28
CA HIS A 428 13.38 22.29 1.83
C HIS A 428 13.86 20.94 1.28
N GLN A 429 14.80 20.27 1.95
CA GLN A 429 15.26 18.94 1.54
C GLN A 429 14.14 17.89 1.64
N ALA A 430 13.39 17.85 2.75
CA ALA A 430 12.28 16.92 2.92
C ALA A 430 11.11 17.21 1.95
N ARG A 431 10.78 18.49 1.72
CA ARG A 431 9.79 18.88 0.69
C ARG A 431 10.20 18.45 -0.70
N ALA A 432 11.50 18.51 -1.02
CA ALA A 432 11.97 18.05 -2.31
C ALA A 432 11.67 16.57 -2.55
N GLU A 433 11.92 15.72 -1.56
CA GLU A 433 11.62 14.28 -1.63
C GLU A 433 10.12 14.01 -1.77
N TYR A 434 9.30 14.72 -0.99
CA TYR A 434 7.83 14.69 -1.16
C TYR A 434 7.43 15.02 -2.60
N PHE A 435 7.96 16.12 -3.16
CA PHE A 435 7.65 16.53 -4.53
C PHE A 435 8.14 15.53 -5.59
N VAL A 436 9.27 14.86 -5.36
CA VAL A 436 9.74 13.76 -6.22
C VAL A 436 8.74 12.60 -6.24
N LEU A 437 8.23 12.20 -5.07
CA LEU A 437 7.27 11.08 -4.93
C LEU A 437 5.89 11.35 -5.53
N ILE A 438 5.56 12.61 -5.79
CA ILE A 438 4.35 12.99 -6.53
C ILE A 438 4.68 13.49 -7.94
N SER A 439 5.89 13.24 -8.45
CA SER A 439 6.40 13.64 -9.78
C SER A 439 6.34 15.14 -10.09
N ASP A 440 6.37 16.00 -9.07
CA ASP A 440 6.44 17.46 -9.20
C ASP A 440 7.90 17.93 -9.19
N PHE A 441 8.65 17.50 -10.20
CA PHE A 441 10.09 17.75 -10.26
C PHE A 441 10.45 19.24 -10.34
N ARG A 442 9.54 20.07 -10.85
CA ARG A 442 9.74 21.52 -10.87
C ARG A 442 9.83 22.06 -9.44
N ASN A 443 8.85 21.73 -8.60
CA ASN A 443 8.85 22.15 -7.21
C ASN A 443 9.95 21.44 -6.42
N ALA A 444 10.20 20.15 -6.65
CA ALA A 444 11.31 19.44 -6.01
C ALA A 444 12.66 20.14 -6.22
N ARG A 445 12.97 20.47 -7.48
CA ARG A 445 14.19 21.19 -7.83
C ARG A 445 14.25 22.58 -7.18
N GLN A 446 13.14 23.31 -7.18
CA GLN A 446 13.07 24.63 -6.56
C GLN A 446 13.35 24.55 -5.04
N GLN A 447 12.79 23.55 -4.35
CA GLN A 447 13.08 23.33 -2.93
C GLN A 447 14.57 23.03 -2.70
N LEU A 448 15.18 22.13 -3.49
CA LEU A 448 16.62 21.85 -3.37
C LEU A 448 17.50 23.08 -3.64
N GLN A 449 17.11 23.96 -4.56
CA GLN A 449 17.82 25.23 -4.80
C GLN A 449 17.71 26.19 -3.61
N PHE A 450 16.57 26.22 -2.91
CA PHE A 450 16.43 26.98 -1.67
C PHE A 450 17.30 26.41 -0.55
N ALA A 451 17.31 25.08 -0.36
CA ALA A 451 18.20 24.41 0.59
C ALA A 451 19.67 24.75 0.29
N LEU A 452 20.10 24.61 -0.97
CA LEU A 452 21.47 24.91 -1.40
C LEU A 452 21.87 26.36 -1.12
N ARG A 453 20.95 27.32 -1.32
CA ARG A 453 21.23 28.73 -1.02
C ARG A 453 21.45 28.95 0.48
N ILE A 454 20.57 28.39 1.31
CA ILE A 454 20.67 28.50 2.78
C ILE A 454 21.98 27.90 3.29
N GLU A 455 22.34 26.71 2.80
CA GLU A 455 23.59 26.05 3.18
C GLU A 455 24.81 26.86 2.75
N ASN A 456 24.81 27.42 1.54
CA ASN A 456 25.91 28.28 1.08
C ASN A 456 26.03 29.56 1.90
N ASP A 457 24.91 30.19 2.27
CA ASP A 457 24.90 31.40 3.10
C ASP A 457 25.39 31.13 4.53
N ASN A 458 25.29 29.88 5.00
CA ASN A 458 25.74 29.41 6.32
C ASN A 458 27.15 28.79 6.32
N ASP A 459 27.95 28.99 5.26
CA ASP A 459 29.28 28.37 5.09
C ASP A 459 29.27 26.83 5.28
N ALA A 460 28.27 26.16 4.68
CA ALA A 460 28.10 24.73 4.82
C ALA A 460 29.32 23.91 4.36
N ASN A 461 29.44 22.71 4.94
CA ASN A 461 30.45 21.74 4.56
C ASN A 461 30.35 21.42 3.04
N PRO A 462 31.46 21.43 2.28
CA PRO A 462 31.48 21.09 0.85
C PRO A 462 30.78 19.78 0.48
N ALA A 463 30.72 18.81 1.41
CA ALA A 463 30.01 17.56 1.21
C ALA A 463 28.48 17.74 1.11
N VAL A 464 27.90 18.66 1.91
CA VAL A 464 26.46 18.97 1.89
C VAL A 464 26.11 19.67 0.57
N GLU A 465 26.91 20.65 0.16
CA GLU A 465 26.75 21.35 -1.10
C GLU A 465 26.79 20.38 -2.29
N ALA A 466 27.81 19.52 -2.35
CA ALA A 466 27.97 18.52 -3.41
C ALA A 466 26.76 17.58 -3.49
N ARG A 467 26.26 17.09 -2.34
CA ARG A 467 25.08 16.22 -2.27
C ARG A 467 23.82 16.94 -2.78
N LEU A 468 23.60 18.19 -2.40
CA LEU A 468 22.44 18.96 -2.88
C LEU A 468 22.51 19.22 -4.39
N ARG A 469 23.69 19.57 -4.91
CA ARG A 469 23.90 19.73 -6.37
C ARG A 469 23.67 18.43 -7.13
N GLN A 470 24.10 17.30 -6.57
CA GLN A 470 23.86 15.98 -7.15
C GLN A 470 22.36 15.65 -7.18
N LYS A 471 21.64 15.87 -6.08
CA LYS A 471 20.17 15.69 -6.05
C LYS A 471 19.44 16.60 -7.05
N ILE A 472 19.86 17.86 -7.19
CA ILE A 472 19.28 18.77 -8.18
C ILE A 472 19.43 18.18 -9.59
N LYS A 473 20.61 17.67 -9.92
CA LYS A 473 20.88 17.04 -11.22
C LYS A 473 20.01 15.80 -11.42
N GLU A 474 19.87 14.94 -10.42
CA GLU A 474 19.01 13.75 -10.47
C GLU A 474 17.55 14.12 -10.76
N VAL A 475 17.01 15.15 -10.07
CA VAL A 475 15.65 15.65 -10.32
C VAL A 475 15.51 16.22 -11.74
N GLU A 476 16.53 16.93 -12.25
CA GLU A 476 16.53 17.43 -13.63
C GLU A 476 16.55 16.31 -14.67
N ASP A 477 17.30 15.24 -14.41
CA ASP A 477 17.35 14.06 -15.28
C ASP A 477 16.00 13.32 -15.28
N MET A 478 15.35 13.15 -14.11
CA MET A 478 13.99 12.61 -14.00
C MET A 478 12.95 13.47 -14.74
N GLN A 479 13.08 14.79 -14.68
CA GLN A 479 12.19 15.70 -15.41
C GLN A 479 12.36 15.56 -16.93
N ARG A 480 13.59 15.38 -17.41
CA ARG A 480 13.87 15.16 -18.84
C ARG A 480 13.31 13.82 -19.32
N SER A 481 13.46 12.76 -18.53
CA SER A 481 12.94 11.43 -18.91
C SER A 481 11.41 11.36 -18.95
N MET A 482 10.71 12.24 -18.23
CA MET A 482 9.23 12.33 -18.31
C MET A 482 8.73 13.19 -19.49
N SER A 483 9.58 14.06 -20.05
CA SER A 483 9.18 15.02 -21.09
C SER A 483 9.50 14.57 -22.51
N GLY A 484 10.30 13.50 -22.66
CA GLY A 484 10.63 12.85 -23.94
C GLY A 484 9.92 11.53 -24.06
#